data_AF-A0A971KN09-F1
#
_entry.id   AF-A0A971KN09-F1
#
_cell.length_a   1.000
_cell.length_b   1.000
_cell.length_c   1.000
_cell.angle_alpha   90.00
_cell.angle_beta   90.00
_cell.angle_gamma   90.00
#
_symmetry.space_group_name_H-M   'P 1'
#
loop_
_entity.id
_entity.type
_entity.pdbx_description
1 polymer ?
#
loop_
_entity_poly.entity_id
_entity_poly.type
_entity_poly.pdbx_seq_one_letter_code
_entity_poly.pdbx_strand_id
1 'polypeptide(L)'
;MNKKGFTLIELLSIIVVIGIILAIVVPSVVDTINDSKEKAYNTTIESVKAAAESYLNFSFETFKSQFSSPGYVEITVEELIDEGFLPAEIKSPLTKQPLTGTVTITKLSENNYVYEFNE
;
A
#
# COMPACT_ATOMS: atom_id res chain seq x y z
N MET A 1 27.01 -35.13 -44.61
CA MET A 1 26.58 -34.02 -43.74
C MET A 1 26.10 -34.62 -42.42
N ASN A 2 26.93 -34.58 -41.37
CA ASN A 2 26.61 -35.21 -40.08
C ASN A 2 25.77 -34.27 -39.23
N LYS A 3 24.45 -34.48 -39.20
CA LYS A 3 23.59 -33.80 -38.23
C LYS A 3 23.65 -34.58 -36.91
N LYS A 4 24.44 -34.09 -35.95
CA LYS A 4 24.36 -34.56 -34.56
C LYS A 4 23.09 -33.97 -33.95
N GLY A 5 22.11 -34.82 -33.67
CA GLY A 5 20.92 -34.46 -32.89
C GLY A 5 21.24 -34.50 -31.39
N PHE A 6 20.56 -33.66 -30.60
CA PHE A 6 20.59 -33.75 -29.15
C PHE A 6 20.07 -35.11 -28.68
N THR A 7 20.67 -35.64 -27.61
CA THR A 7 20.21 -36.86 -26.96
C THR A 7 19.17 -36.57 -25.89
N LEU A 8 18.26 -37.51 -25.64
CA LEU A 8 17.23 -37.35 -24.61
C LEU A 8 17.81 -37.21 -23.20
N ILE A 9 18.96 -37.83 -22.93
CA ILE A 9 19.63 -37.74 -21.62
C ILE A 9 20.16 -36.34 -21.35
N GLU A 10 20.64 -35.63 -22.38
CA GLU A 10 21.07 -34.23 -22.26
C GLU A 10 19.89 -33.32 -21.95
N LEU A 11 18.73 -33.54 -22.59
CA LEU A 11 17.53 -32.76 -22.29
C LEU A 11 16.99 -33.05 -20.89
N LEU A 12 17.05 -34.32 -20.45
CA LEU A 12 16.58 -34.76 -19.15
C LEU A 12 17.40 -34.15 -17.99
N SER A 13 18.73 -34.10 -18.13
CA SER A 13 19.58 -33.52 -17.08
C SER A 13 19.34 -32.02 -16.90
N ILE A 14 19.07 -31.29 -17.99
CA ILE A 14 18.80 -29.85 -17.96
C ILE A 14 17.49 -29.54 -17.22
N ILE A 15 16.41 -30.27 -17.50
CA ILE A 15 15.13 -30.03 -16.82
C ILE A 15 15.20 -30.34 -15.32
N VAL A 16 16.02 -31.32 -14.91
CA VAL A 16 16.26 -31.64 -13.50
C VAL A 16 16.96 -30.48 -12.79
N VAL A 17 18.01 -29.93 -13.40
CA VAL A 17 18.73 -28.77 -12.85
C VAL A 17 17.82 -27.55 -12.76
N ILE A 18 17.02 -27.26 -13.79
CA ILE A 18 16.04 -26.16 -13.77
C ILE A 18 15.01 -26.38 -12.66
N GLY A 19 14.51 -27.61 -12.48
CA GLY A 19 13.54 -27.93 -11.43
C GLY A 19 14.07 -27.64 -10.02
N ILE A 20 15.34 -27.99 -9.74
CA ILE A 20 15.97 -27.71 -8.44
C ILE A 20 16.11 -26.19 -8.21
N ILE A 21 16.54 -25.45 -9.23
CA ILE A 21 16.66 -23.99 -9.15
C ILE A 21 15.29 -23.35 -8.88
N LEU A 22 14.25 -23.74 -9.64
CA LEU A 22 12.89 -23.21 -9.48
C LEU A 22 12.32 -23.47 -8.08
N ALA A 23 12.60 -24.64 -7.49
CA ALA A 23 12.12 -24.98 -6.15
C ALA A 23 12.61 -23.99 -5.07
N ILE A 24 13.81 -23.41 -5.24
CA ILE A 24 14.38 -22.43 -4.31
C ILE A 24 13.96 -21.00 -4.70
N VAL A 25 13.99 -20.68 -6.00
CA VAL A 25 13.79 -19.32 -6.51
C VAL A 25 12.33 -18.87 -6.37
N VAL A 26 11.36 -19.72 -6.66
CA VAL A 26 9.93 -19.35 -6.66
C VAL A 26 9.45 -18.80 -5.30
N PRO A 27 9.64 -19.49 -4.16
CA PRO A 27 9.19 -18.94 -2.86
C PRO A 27 9.88 -17.61 -2.53
N SER A 28 11.20 -17.52 -2.72
CA SER A 28 11.96 -16.28 -2.46
C SER A 28 11.47 -15.08 -3.28
N VAL A 29 11.11 -15.30 -4.55
CA VAL A 29 10.54 -14.25 -5.40
C VAL A 29 9.14 -13.86 -4.93
N VAL A 30 8.31 -14.82 -4.54
CA VAL A 30 6.96 -14.55 -4.01
C VAL A 30 7.03 -13.73 -2.73
N ASP A 31 7.92 -14.07 -1.80
CA ASP A 31 8.13 -13.33 -0.56
C ASP A 31 8.58 -11.89 -0.86
N THR A 32 9.55 -11.71 -1.75
CA THR A 32 10.03 -10.38 -2.17
C THR A 32 8.91 -9.53 -2.79
N ILE A 33 8.02 -10.15 -3.58
CA ILE A 33 6.87 -9.46 -4.17
C ILE A 33 5.88 -9.06 -3.07
N ASN A 34 5.61 -9.92 -2.10
CA ASN A 34 4.69 -9.63 -1.00
C ASN A 34 5.22 -8.47 -0.14
N ASP A 35 6.50 -8.50 0.23
CA ASP A 35 7.17 -7.42 0.96
C ASP A 35 7.10 -6.10 0.18
N SER A 36 7.26 -6.15 -1.14
CA SER A 36 7.18 -4.97 -1.99
C SER A 36 5.77 -4.39 -2.02
N LYS A 37 4.73 -5.24 -2.07
CA LYS A 37 3.34 -4.81 -2.01
C LYS A 37 2.99 -4.20 -0.64
N GLU A 38 3.48 -4.79 0.45
CA GLU A 38 3.26 -4.26 1.81
C GLU A 38 3.92 -2.89 1.98
N LYS A 39 5.16 -2.71 1.51
CA LYS A 39 5.83 -1.40 1.53
C LYS A 39 5.11 -0.35 0.69
N ALA A 40 4.63 -0.74 -0.49
CA ALA A 40 3.84 0.15 -1.35
C ALA A 40 2.51 0.53 -0.68
N TYR A 41 1.85 -0.42 -0.03
CA TYR A 41 0.62 -0.17 0.74
C TYR A 41 0.89 0.83 1.87
N ASN A 42 1.90 0.59 2.71
CA ASN A 42 2.27 1.51 3.79
C ASN A 42 2.60 2.91 3.26
N THR A 43 3.31 3.02 2.14
CA THR A 43 3.60 4.32 1.50
C THR A 43 2.33 5.03 1.03
N THR A 44 1.36 4.26 0.52
CA THR A 44 0.05 4.78 0.11
C THR A 44 -0.71 5.32 1.32
N ILE A 45 -0.74 4.55 2.43
CA ILE A 45 -1.39 4.98 3.67
C ILE A 45 -0.74 6.24 4.25
N GLU A 46 0.59 6.33 4.27
CA GLU A 46 1.28 7.55 4.71
C GLU A 46 0.96 8.76 3.82
N SER A 47 0.78 8.55 2.51
CA SER A 47 0.35 9.61 1.59
C SER A 47 -1.09 10.07 1.88
N VAL A 48 -1.99 9.15 2.21
CA VAL A 48 -3.37 9.46 2.60
C VAL A 48 -3.41 10.21 3.93
N LYS A 49 -2.62 9.80 4.93
CA LYS A 49 -2.49 10.52 6.21
C LYS A 49 -1.96 11.94 6.01
N ALA A 50 -0.93 12.11 5.17
CA ALA A 50 -0.40 13.43 4.84
C ALA A 50 -1.44 14.32 4.13
N ALA A 51 -2.26 13.74 3.26
CA ALA A 51 -3.38 14.45 2.63
C ALA A 51 -4.43 14.88 3.67
N ALA A 52 -4.79 13.99 4.60
CA ALA A 52 -5.70 14.31 5.71
C ALA A 52 -5.15 15.41 6.63
N GLU A 53 -3.86 15.38 6.95
CA GLU A 53 -3.18 16.45 7.68
C GLU A 53 -3.23 17.78 6.91
N SER A 54 -2.97 17.76 5.60
CA SER A 54 -3.04 18.95 4.77
C SER A 54 -4.45 19.55 4.73
N TYR A 55 -5.47 18.69 4.60
CA TYR A 55 -6.87 19.10 4.60
C TYR A 55 -7.31 19.63 5.98
N LEU A 56 -6.89 18.97 7.06
CA LEU A 56 -7.13 19.47 8.42
C LEU A 56 -6.55 20.88 8.61
N ASN A 57 -5.32 21.11 8.14
CA ASN A 57 -4.68 22.42 8.24
C ASN A 57 -5.39 23.49 7.39
N PHE A 58 -5.92 23.11 6.23
CA PHE A 58 -6.70 23.99 5.35
C PHE A 58 -8.06 24.37 5.97
N SER A 59 -8.76 23.39 6.51
CA SER A 59 -10.12 23.51 7.08
C SER A 59 -10.14 23.57 8.61
N PHE A 60 -9.04 24.02 9.23
CA PHE A 60 -8.83 23.88 10.67
C PHE A 60 -9.94 24.51 11.51
N GLU A 61 -10.40 25.71 11.14
CA GLU A 61 -11.46 26.41 11.88
C GLU A 61 -12.80 25.66 11.84
N THR A 62 -13.07 24.87 10.79
CA THR A 62 -14.24 24.00 10.69
C THR A 62 -14.15 22.82 11.66
N PHE A 63 -12.95 22.26 11.84
CA PHE A 63 -12.73 21.08 12.70
C PHE A 63 -12.46 21.42 14.16
N LYS A 64 -12.09 22.66 14.47
CA LYS A 64 -11.71 23.14 15.80
C LYS A 64 -12.71 22.80 16.90
N SER A 65 -14.01 22.83 16.61
CA SER A 65 -15.06 22.49 17.58
C SER A 65 -15.11 21.00 17.91
N GLN A 66 -14.71 20.12 16.98
CA GLN A 66 -14.70 18.67 17.16
C GLN A 66 -13.56 18.20 18.07
N PHE A 67 -12.54 19.03 18.27
CA PHE A 67 -11.38 18.75 19.12
C PHE A 67 -11.55 19.15 20.60
N SER A 68 -12.79 19.16 21.10
CA SER A 68 -13.10 19.41 22.52
C SER A 68 -12.85 18.12 23.33
N SER A 69 -11.86 18.13 24.22
CA SER A 69 -11.13 16.95 24.72
C SER A 69 -11.95 15.86 25.48
N PRO A 70 -11.69 14.55 25.23
CA PRO A 70 -10.94 14.03 24.10
C PRO A 70 -11.79 14.17 22.83
N GLY A 71 -11.25 14.89 21.85
CA GLY A 71 -11.91 15.15 20.57
C GLY A 71 -11.16 14.46 19.43
N TYR A 72 -11.93 13.92 18.49
CA TYR A 72 -11.43 13.30 17.27
C TYR A 72 -12.24 13.82 16.08
N VAL A 73 -11.65 13.74 14.90
CA VAL A 73 -12.34 13.92 13.63
C VAL A 73 -12.01 12.73 12.74
N GLU A 74 -12.98 12.30 11.95
CA GLU A 74 -12.78 11.28 10.93
C GLU A 74 -12.95 11.92 9.57
N ILE A 75 -12.00 11.66 8.68
CA ILE A 75 -12.00 12.17 7.32
C ILE A 75 -11.96 10.98 6.38
N THR A 76 -12.92 10.89 5.47
CA THR A 76 -12.99 9.77 4.52
C THR A 76 -12.01 9.96 3.37
N VAL A 77 -11.54 8.88 2.76
CA VAL A 77 -10.74 8.96 1.52
C VAL A 77 -11.52 9.65 0.39
N GLU A 78 -12.84 9.43 0.33
CA GLU A 78 -13.73 10.07 -0.64
C GLU A 78 -13.78 11.60 -0.45
N GLU A 79 -13.88 12.08 0.79
CA GLU A 79 -13.82 13.52 1.10
C GLU A 79 -12.49 14.14 0.67
N LEU A 80 -11.37 13.44 0.89
CA LEU A 80 -10.06 13.92 0.43
C LEU A 80 -9.94 13.96 -1.10
N ILE A 81 -10.66 13.10 -1.81
CA ILE A 81 -10.74 13.11 -3.27
C ILE A 81 -11.60 14.29 -3.75
N ASP A 82 -12.78 14.46 -3.16
CA ASP A 82 -13.74 15.51 -3.52
C ASP A 82 -13.17 16.92 -3.27
N GLU A 83 -12.44 17.09 -2.16
CA GLU A 83 -11.75 18.33 -1.80
C GLU A 83 -10.42 18.52 -2.55
N GLY A 84 -10.00 17.54 -3.36
CA GLY A 84 -8.84 17.64 -4.25
C GLY A 84 -7.46 17.43 -3.58
N PHE A 85 -7.43 16.88 -2.37
CA PHE A 85 -6.19 16.52 -1.67
C PHE A 85 -5.62 15.16 -2.11
N LEU A 86 -6.45 14.31 -2.71
CA LEU A 86 -6.08 13.03 -3.30
C LEU A 86 -6.53 12.94 -4.77
N PRO A 87 -5.82 12.17 -5.62
CA PRO A 87 -6.27 11.89 -6.97
C PRO A 87 -7.56 11.05 -6.97
N ALA A 88 -8.38 11.23 -8.01
CA ALA A 88 -9.70 10.62 -8.17
C ALA A 88 -9.75 9.08 -8.07
N GLU A 89 -8.62 8.40 -8.24
CA GLU A 89 -8.52 6.96 -8.02
C GLU A 89 -7.17 6.61 -7.41
N ILE A 90 -7.19 6.01 -6.22
CA ILE A 90 -6.05 5.35 -5.58
C ILE A 90 -6.41 3.88 -5.45
N LYS A 91 -5.49 2.98 -5.81
CA LYS A 91 -5.71 1.53 -5.69
C LYS A 91 -4.83 0.97 -4.59
N SER A 92 -5.39 0.08 -3.77
CA SER A 92 -4.61 -0.67 -2.80
C SER A 92 -3.60 -1.58 -3.52
N PRO A 93 -2.29 -1.50 -3.24
CA PRO A 93 -1.29 -2.41 -3.82
C PRO A 93 -1.49 -3.89 -3.44
N LEU A 94 -2.28 -4.16 -2.38
CA LEU A 94 -2.60 -5.50 -1.90
C LEU A 94 -3.76 -6.13 -2.68
N THR A 95 -4.90 -5.41 -2.76
CA THR A 95 -6.14 -5.93 -3.34
C THR A 95 -6.38 -5.52 -4.78
N LYS A 96 -5.69 -4.47 -5.25
CA LYS A 96 -5.89 -3.77 -6.54
C LYS A 96 -7.27 -3.10 -6.69
N GLN A 97 -8.07 -3.08 -5.64
CA GLN A 97 -9.35 -2.38 -5.61
C GLN A 97 -9.14 -0.90 -5.26
N PRO A 98 -10.12 -0.01 -5.53
CA PRO A 98 -10.09 1.34 -5.02
C PRO A 98 -9.84 1.34 -3.51
N LEU A 99 -8.92 2.19 -3.05
CA LEU A 99 -8.63 2.35 -1.63
C LEU A 99 -9.81 3.10 -1.00
N THR A 100 -10.48 2.43 -0.07
CA THR A 100 -11.54 3.01 0.77
C THR A 100 -11.05 3.06 2.20
N GLY A 101 -11.63 3.93 3.01
CA GLY A 101 -11.29 4.01 4.43
C GLY A 101 -11.46 5.40 5.00
N THR A 102 -11.08 5.54 6.26
CA THR A 102 -11.10 6.79 7.02
C THR A 102 -9.74 7.03 7.67
N VAL A 103 -9.38 8.31 7.78
CA VAL A 103 -8.30 8.77 8.64
C VAL A 103 -8.94 9.35 9.90
N THR A 104 -8.73 8.70 11.03
CA THR A 104 -9.11 9.21 12.35
C THR A 104 -7.98 10.06 12.89
N ILE A 105 -8.28 11.33 13.16
CA ILE A 105 -7.33 12.30 13.69
C ILE A 105 -7.70 12.56 15.15
N THR A 106 -6.84 12.12 16.07
CA THR A 106 -7.05 12.30 17.51
C THR A 106 -6.15 13.40 18.05
N LYS A 107 -6.74 14.40 18.72
CA LYS A 107 -5.95 15.44 19.40
C LYS A 107 -5.47 14.95 20.76
N LEU A 108 -4.15 14.87 20.93
CA LEU A 108 -3.51 14.51 22.20
C LEU A 108 -3.19 15.73 23.08
N SER A 109 -2.77 16.84 22.47
CA SER A 109 -2.49 18.11 23.16
C SER A 109 -2.64 19.30 22.21
N GLU A 110 -2.41 20.53 22.67
CA GLU A 110 -2.30 21.68 21.74
C GLU A 110 -1.21 21.38 20.71
N ASN A 111 -1.63 21.35 19.43
CA ASN A 111 -0.81 21.03 18.26
C ASN A 111 -0.18 19.63 18.20
N ASN A 112 -0.70 18.64 18.93
CA ASN A 112 -0.29 17.25 18.79
C ASN A 112 -1.46 16.37 18.36
N TYR A 113 -1.34 15.78 17.17
CA TYR A 113 -2.35 14.96 16.54
C TYR A 113 -1.77 13.60 16.15
N VAL A 114 -2.57 12.54 16.33
CA VAL A 114 -2.27 11.20 15.83
C VAL A 114 -3.21 10.90 14.68
N TYR A 115 -2.65 10.39 13.58
CA TYR A 115 -3.37 10.01 12.37
C TYR A 115 -3.35 8.50 12.22
N GLU A 116 -4.52 7.89 12.32
CA GLU A 116 -4.72 6.45 12.14
C GLU A 116 -5.60 6.21 10.93
N PHE A 117 -5.15 5.34 10.01
CA PHE A 117 -5.92 4.97 8.84
C PHE A 117 -6.63 3.64 9.11
N ASN A 118 -7.93 3.61 8.84
CA ASN A 118 -8.79 2.45 8.98
C ASN A 118 -9.41 2.14 7.60
N GLU A 119 -9.12 0.96 7.04
CA GLU A 119 -9.67 0.48 5.75
C GLU A 119 -11.10 -0.04 5.89
#